data_AF-A0A9K3NLG7-F1
#
_entry.id   AF-A0A9K3NLG7-F1
#
_cell.length_a   1.000
_cell.length_b   1.000
_cell.length_c   1.000
_cell.angle_alpha   90.00
_cell.angle_beta   90.00
_cell.angle_gamma   90.00
#
_symmetry.space_group_name_H-M   'P 1'
#
loop_
_entity.id
_entity.type
_entity.pdbx_description
1 polymer ?
#
loop_
_entity_poly.entity_id
_entity_poly.type
_entity_poly.pdbx_seq_one_letter_code
_entity_poly.pdbx_strand_id
1 'polypeptide(L)'
;MSKDVCDEMTVEIFSRLPTKSLLRFRAVSKSLCARIGSPAFIRLHALRSPKKFLCIHHDGYKDEGIYKTKNFYTFHSEGQLPYNSYMGINPIKYPFIDARSTFGSCNGILCLRAFGKGVTLWNPSTRRKVAIRDPRTFRGDSPVYGFGYDPVIQDYKILRISHPTLFVCTVKTRTWRKIASPNECSRVTSYQCLFNGALHWVETHVRTLLFDKYTYYDHHIMTFDFSSEVCSSIELPEPTWETSGLAVIKGSLAVISRISVRHNDCTIWVRREYNDTSAFWSVAFKLNTVSYGNQVDRFFQLTATDDLLLDPYGRGIKVYNPETEVLSQLADFSASSHIVGMYICVESLELLDMGNSCYHGKQIARKKAKPKK
;
A
#
# COMPACT_ATOMS: atom_id res chain seq x y z
N MET A 1 26.92 -37.15 19.93
CA MET A 1 25.69 -36.50 19.41
C MET A 1 25.60 -35.10 20.02
N SER A 2 26.05 -34.08 19.29
CA SER A 2 26.27 -32.74 19.85
C SER A 2 25.03 -31.85 19.69
N LYS A 3 24.48 -31.46 20.84
CA LYS A 3 23.85 -30.17 21.19
C LYS A 3 22.79 -29.64 20.23
N ASP A 4 21.54 -29.90 20.59
CA ASP A 4 20.37 -29.16 20.13
C ASP A 4 20.64 -27.66 20.13
N VAL A 5 20.43 -27.03 18.97
CA VAL A 5 20.32 -25.58 18.88
C VAL A 5 19.15 -25.18 19.76
N CYS A 6 19.41 -24.43 20.83
CA CYS A 6 18.35 -23.99 21.76
C CYS A 6 17.23 -23.28 20.98
N ASP A 7 16.00 -23.40 21.47
CA ASP A 7 14.81 -22.90 20.80
C ASP A 7 14.89 -21.42 20.42
N GLU A 8 15.53 -20.62 21.28
CA GLU A 8 15.79 -19.19 21.05
C GLU A 8 16.71 -18.96 19.84
N MET A 9 17.79 -19.74 19.71
CA MET A 9 18.69 -19.66 18.55
C MET A 9 17.98 -20.05 17.27
N THR A 10 17.07 -21.03 17.32
CA THR A 10 16.27 -21.40 16.16
C THR A 10 15.36 -20.25 15.73
N VAL A 11 14.67 -19.60 16.68
CA VAL A 11 13.85 -18.41 16.40
C VAL A 11 14.71 -17.27 15.84
N GLU A 12 15.87 -17.02 16.43
CA GLU A 12 16.79 -15.97 16.00
C GLU A 12 17.24 -16.19 14.54
N ILE A 13 17.68 -17.40 14.20
CA ILE A 13 18.10 -17.75 12.84
C ILE A 13 16.91 -17.65 11.88
N PHE A 14 15.79 -18.29 12.22
CA PHE A 14 14.66 -18.43 11.30
C PHE A 14 13.97 -17.09 11.04
N SER A 15 13.88 -16.21 12.03
CA SER A 15 13.28 -14.89 11.87
C SER A 15 14.01 -13.97 10.88
N ARG A 16 15.25 -14.32 10.48
CA ARG A 16 16.04 -13.60 9.47
C ARG A 16 15.98 -14.25 8.09
N LEU A 17 15.35 -15.42 7.96
CA LEU A 17 15.26 -16.13 6.69
C LEU A 17 14.16 -15.55 5.80
N PRO A 18 14.33 -15.62 4.45
CA PRO A 18 13.27 -15.24 3.53
C PRO A 18 12.02 -16.10 3.72
N THR A 19 10.85 -15.49 3.50
CA THR A 19 9.54 -16.16 3.58
C THR A 19 9.49 -17.46 2.79
N LYS A 20 10.08 -17.49 1.58
CA LYS A 20 10.14 -18.70 0.74
C LYS A 20 10.82 -19.89 1.44
N SER A 21 11.90 -19.64 2.17
CA SER A 21 12.63 -20.68 2.91
C SER A 21 11.82 -21.15 4.11
N LEU A 22 11.23 -20.22 4.86
CA LEU A 22 10.37 -20.53 6.00
C LEU A 22 9.15 -21.36 5.62
N LEU A 23 8.50 -21.04 4.48
CA LEU A 23 7.41 -21.84 3.94
C LEU A 23 7.82 -23.28 3.61
N ARG A 24 9.07 -23.51 3.18
CA ARG A 24 9.61 -24.87 2.96
C ARG A 24 9.88 -25.57 4.29
N PHE A 25 10.47 -24.89 5.27
CA PHE A 25 10.74 -25.47 6.60
C PHE A 25 9.48 -25.89 7.34
N ARG A 26 8.35 -25.20 7.13
CA ARG A 26 7.04 -25.63 7.64
C ARG A 26 6.66 -27.05 7.18
N ALA A 27 7.11 -27.49 6.01
CA ALA A 27 6.80 -28.83 5.49
C ALA A 27 7.72 -29.93 6.06
N VAL A 28 8.80 -29.56 6.76
CA VAL A 28 9.81 -30.51 7.26
C VAL A 28 9.41 -31.12 8.61
N SER A 29 8.78 -30.34 9.49
CA SER A 29 8.39 -30.80 10.83
C SER A 29 7.16 -30.06 11.36
N LYS A 30 6.31 -30.76 12.13
CA LYS A 30 5.16 -30.17 12.82
C LYS A 30 5.57 -29.09 13.82
N SER A 31 6.69 -29.28 14.52
CA SER A 31 7.22 -28.30 15.48
C SER A 31 7.59 -26.99 14.77
N LEU A 32 8.34 -27.08 13.66
CA LEU A 32 8.69 -25.92 12.84
C LEU A 32 7.45 -25.26 12.22
N CYS A 33 6.49 -26.06 11.75
CA CYS A 33 5.23 -25.54 11.23
C CYS A 33 4.48 -24.70 12.26
N ALA A 34 4.31 -25.22 13.47
CA ALA A 34 3.67 -24.51 14.58
C ALA A 34 4.44 -23.26 14.99
N ARG A 35 5.77 -23.34 15.11
CA ARG A 35 6.62 -22.20 15.49
C ARG A 35 6.55 -21.06 14.47
N ILE A 36 6.77 -21.38 13.20
CA ILE A 36 6.76 -20.40 12.10
C ILE A 36 5.34 -19.81 11.92
N GLY A 37 4.30 -20.57 12.25
CA GLY A 37 2.90 -20.11 12.22
C GLY A 37 2.46 -19.31 13.43
N SER A 38 3.24 -19.28 14.50
CA SER A 38 2.83 -18.57 15.72
C SER A 38 2.75 -17.05 15.47
N PRO A 39 1.73 -16.34 16.01
CA PRO A 39 1.61 -14.90 15.84
C PRO A 39 2.85 -14.12 16.29
N ALA A 40 3.50 -14.58 17.37
CA ALA A 40 4.73 -13.98 17.88
C ALA A 40 5.88 -14.07 16.86
N PHE A 41 6.07 -15.25 16.25
CA PHE A 41 7.11 -15.43 15.23
C PHE A 41 6.80 -14.62 13.97
N ILE A 42 5.55 -14.62 13.49
CA ILE A 42 5.13 -13.86 12.31
C ILE A 42 5.42 -12.36 12.51
N ARG A 43 5.07 -11.80 13.67
CA ARG A 43 5.33 -10.40 14.01
C ARG A 43 6.83 -10.11 14.09
N LEU A 44 7.60 -10.96 14.77
CA LEU A 44 9.06 -10.81 14.88
C LEU A 44 9.73 -10.87 13.50
N HIS A 45 9.32 -11.81 12.65
CA HIS A 45 9.82 -11.96 11.28
C HIS A 45 9.49 -10.72 10.43
N ALA A 46 8.27 -10.19 10.51
CA ALA A 46 7.87 -8.99 9.78
C ALA A 46 8.66 -7.74 10.23
N LEU A 47 8.90 -7.59 11.54
CA LEU A 47 9.71 -6.49 12.10
C LEU A 47 11.19 -6.54 11.65
N ARG A 48 11.74 -7.74 11.50
CA ARG A 48 13.13 -7.96 11.05
C ARG A 48 13.27 -8.01 9.54
N SER A 49 12.17 -8.12 8.81
CA SER A 49 12.20 -8.26 7.36
C SER A 49 12.57 -6.92 6.72
N PRO A 50 13.50 -6.93 5.75
CA PRO A 50 13.81 -5.72 5.02
C PRO A 50 12.57 -5.25 4.25
N LYS A 51 12.42 -3.93 4.16
CA LYS A 51 11.43 -3.31 3.30
C LYS A 51 11.70 -3.68 1.84
N LYS A 52 10.62 -3.84 1.11
CA LYS A 52 10.58 -4.17 -0.30
C LYS A 52 9.67 -3.21 -1.02
N PHE A 53 10.07 -2.90 -2.24
CA PHE A 53 9.27 -2.12 -3.15
C PHE A 53 8.53 -3.05 -4.10
N LEU A 54 7.21 -2.90 -4.17
CA LEU A 54 6.33 -3.69 -5.02
C LEU A 54 5.68 -2.79 -6.06
N CYS A 55 5.91 -3.13 -7.33
CA CYS A 55 5.25 -2.48 -8.46
C CYS A 55 4.25 -3.45 -9.08
N ILE A 56 3.01 -3.01 -9.28
CA ILE A 56 2.01 -3.72 -10.07
C ILE A 56 1.97 -3.09 -11.45
N HIS A 57 2.16 -3.94 -12.46
CA HIS A 57 2.24 -3.58 -13.86
C HIS A 57 1.02 -4.04 -14.61
N HIS A 58 0.60 -3.21 -15.55
CA HIS A 58 -0.40 -3.51 -16.53
C HIS A 58 0.22 -3.34 -17.92
N ASP A 59 0.29 -4.44 -18.66
CA ASP A 59 0.79 -4.47 -20.03
C ASP A 59 -0.35 -4.85 -21.00
N GLY A 60 -0.71 -3.91 -21.86
CA GLY A 60 -1.70 -4.08 -22.92
C GLY A 60 -1.05 -4.63 -24.19
N TYR A 61 -1.70 -5.58 -24.86
CA TYR A 61 -1.24 -6.10 -26.13
C TYR A 61 -2.42 -6.44 -27.04
N LYS A 62 -2.17 -6.52 -28.35
CA LYS A 62 -3.14 -7.02 -29.32
C LYS A 62 -2.83 -8.48 -29.64
N ASP A 63 -3.86 -9.30 -29.65
CA ASP A 63 -3.79 -10.71 -30.02
C ASP A 63 -4.96 -11.00 -30.95
N GLU A 64 -4.66 -11.32 -32.21
CA GLU A 64 -5.66 -11.52 -33.27
C GLU A 64 -6.64 -10.33 -33.41
N GLY A 65 -6.14 -9.10 -33.24
CA GLY A 65 -6.94 -7.88 -33.31
C GLY A 65 -7.74 -7.56 -32.03
N ILE A 66 -7.75 -8.47 -31.06
CA ILE A 66 -8.41 -8.28 -29.76
C ILE A 66 -7.42 -7.68 -28.76
N TYR A 67 -7.81 -6.60 -28.09
CA TYR A 67 -7.01 -6.05 -26.99
C TYR A 67 -7.08 -6.97 -25.77
N LYS A 68 -5.91 -7.44 -25.33
CA LYS A 68 -5.71 -8.24 -24.13
C LYS A 68 -4.80 -7.52 -23.16
N THR A 69 -4.87 -7.91 -21.90
CA THR A 69 -4.13 -7.28 -20.81
C THR A 69 -3.44 -8.34 -19.97
N LYS A 70 -2.14 -8.16 -19.72
CA LYS A 70 -1.35 -9.01 -18.84
C LYS A 70 -0.90 -8.19 -17.65
N ASN A 71 -1.31 -8.64 -16.46
CA ASN A 71 -0.89 -8.02 -15.21
C ASN A 71 0.21 -8.85 -14.56
N PHE A 72 1.26 -8.18 -14.10
CA PHE A 72 2.34 -8.78 -13.34
C PHE A 72 2.78 -7.84 -12.23
N TYR A 73 3.61 -8.33 -11.33
CA TYR A 73 4.23 -7.49 -10.32
C TYR A 73 5.71 -7.81 -10.18
N THR A 74 6.50 -6.82 -9.81
CA THR A 74 7.93 -6.96 -9.52
C THR A 74 8.18 -6.65 -8.04
N PHE A 75 9.17 -7.34 -7.46
CA PHE A 75 9.58 -7.20 -6.07
C PHE A 75 11.04 -6.77 -6.03
N HIS A 76 11.29 -5.59 -5.49
CA HIS A 76 12.62 -5.02 -5.36
C HIS A 76 12.99 -4.97 -3.88
N SER A 77 14.21 -5.31 -3.55
CA SER A 77 14.73 -4.97 -2.22
C SER A 77 14.91 -3.45 -2.18
N GLU A 78 14.42 -2.77 -1.15
CA GLU A 78 14.51 -1.29 -1.08
C GLU A 78 15.96 -0.82 -1.22
N GLY A 79 16.91 -1.47 -0.53
CA GLY A 79 18.34 -1.13 -0.60
C GLY A 79 19.04 -1.45 -1.91
N GLN A 80 18.35 -2.01 -2.90
CA GLN A 80 18.89 -2.22 -4.25
C GLN A 80 18.45 -1.13 -5.23
N LEU A 81 17.48 -0.29 -4.85
CA LEU A 81 17.07 0.87 -5.64
C LEU A 81 17.84 2.11 -5.15
N PRO A 82 18.23 3.03 -6.05
CA PRO A 82 18.02 2.99 -7.51
C PRO A 82 19.13 2.26 -8.29
N TYR A 83 20.14 1.69 -7.62
CA TYR A 83 21.39 1.26 -8.26
C TYR A 83 21.28 0.02 -9.16
N ASN A 84 20.35 -0.89 -8.90
CA ASN A 84 20.16 -2.07 -9.75
C ASN A 84 19.21 -1.81 -10.92
N SER A 85 19.47 -2.49 -12.04
CA SER A 85 18.60 -2.40 -13.21
C SER A 85 17.22 -2.95 -12.88
N TYR A 86 16.22 -2.07 -12.90
CA TYR A 86 14.81 -2.44 -12.71
C TYR A 86 14.38 -3.59 -13.63
N MET A 87 14.94 -3.63 -14.85
CA MET A 87 14.68 -4.63 -15.88
C MET A 87 15.28 -6.01 -15.59
N GLY A 88 16.22 -6.13 -14.66
CA GLY A 88 16.82 -7.41 -14.27
C GLY A 88 15.94 -8.27 -13.35
N ILE A 89 14.78 -7.76 -12.93
CA ILE A 89 13.92 -8.42 -11.94
C ILE A 89 12.83 -9.24 -12.62
N ASN A 90 12.77 -10.52 -12.23
CA ASN A 90 11.80 -11.46 -12.79
C ASN A 90 10.36 -11.07 -12.44
N PRO A 91 9.52 -10.76 -13.43
CA PRO A 91 8.12 -10.42 -13.19
C PRO A 91 7.34 -11.66 -12.74
N ILE A 92 6.44 -11.47 -11.78
CA ILE A 92 5.56 -12.53 -11.27
C ILE A 92 4.14 -12.27 -11.75
N LYS A 93 3.46 -13.30 -12.25
CA LYS A 93 2.05 -13.21 -12.66
C LYS A 93 1.19 -12.67 -11.52
N TYR A 94 0.50 -11.56 -11.76
CA TYR A 94 -0.46 -11.00 -10.84
C TYR A 94 -1.71 -11.89 -10.80
N PRO A 95 -2.15 -12.36 -9.63
CA PRO A 95 -3.16 -13.42 -9.55
C PRO A 95 -4.60 -12.90 -9.66
N PHE A 96 -4.81 -11.60 -9.90
CA PHE A 96 -6.14 -10.99 -9.93
C PHE A 96 -6.43 -10.36 -11.29
N ILE A 97 -7.60 -10.68 -11.85
CA ILE A 97 -8.08 -10.12 -13.12
C ILE A 97 -8.90 -8.84 -12.84
N ASP A 98 -9.71 -8.86 -11.77
CA ASP A 98 -10.68 -7.80 -11.46
C ASP A 98 -10.19 -6.77 -10.43
N ALA A 99 -9.03 -7.00 -9.79
CA ALA A 99 -8.51 -6.12 -8.75
C ALA A 99 -7.49 -5.14 -9.33
N ARG A 100 -7.98 -3.96 -9.73
CA ARG A 100 -7.16 -2.94 -10.42
C ARG A 100 -6.60 -1.85 -9.50
N SER A 101 -7.17 -1.67 -8.31
CA SER A 101 -6.73 -0.64 -7.37
C SER A 101 -6.39 -1.25 -6.01
N THR A 102 -5.27 -0.79 -5.46
CA THR A 102 -4.78 -1.11 -4.12
C THR A 102 -4.81 0.18 -3.31
N PHE A 103 -5.21 0.09 -2.05
CA PHE A 103 -5.47 1.28 -1.22
C PHE A 103 -4.49 1.41 -0.07
N GLY A 104 -3.85 0.31 0.33
CA GLY A 104 -2.96 0.31 1.48
C GLY A 104 -2.12 -0.96 1.58
N SER A 105 -1.05 -0.83 2.36
CA SER A 105 -0.12 -1.90 2.74
C SER A 105 0.07 -1.84 4.26
N CYS A 106 -0.02 -2.98 4.93
CA CYS A 106 0.29 -3.08 6.36
C CYS A 106 0.87 -4.47 6.65
N ASN A 107 2.03 -4.54 7.32
CA ASN A 107 2.70 -5.79 7.69
C ASN A 107 2.86 -6.79 6.53
N GLY A 108 3.14 -6.29 5.31
CA GLY A 108 3.29 -7.12 4.11
C GLY A 108 1.98 -7.58 3.46
N ILE A 109 0.83 -7.21 4.02
CA ILE A 109 -0.49 -7.44 3.42
C ILE A 109 -0.90 -6.22 2.61
N LEU A 110 -1.29 -6.43 1.36
CA LEU A 110 -1.91 -5.43 0.50
C LEU A 110 -3.43 -5.53 0.55
N CYS A 111 -4.10 -4.38 0.60
CA CYS A 111 -5.54 -4.27 0.56
C CYS A 111 -6.01 -3.83 -0.84
N LEU A 112 -6.64 -4.75 -1.56
CA LEU A 112 -7.07 -4.59 -2.96
C LEU A 112 -8.59 -4.42 -3.04
N ARG A 113 -9.09 -3.50 -3.87
CA ARG A 113 -10.52 -3.47 -4.23
C ARG A 113 -10.76 -4.41 -5.39
N ALA A 114 -11.75 -5.28 -5.21
CA ALA A 114 -12.29 -6.09 -6.27
C ALA A 114 -13.63 -5.47 -6.70
N PHE A 115 -13.69 -4.94 -7.93
CA PHE A 115 -14.91 -4.31 -8.43
C PHE A 115 -16.11 -5.27 -8.33
N GLY A 116 -17.18 -4.81 -7.66
CA GLY A 116 -18.40 -5.59 -7.42
C GLY A 116 -18.26 -6.77 -6.45
N LYS A 117 -17.09 -7.02 -5.86
CA LYS A 117 -16.81 -8.18 -4.99
C LYS A 117 -16.28 -7.81 -3.61
N GLY A 118 -16.07 -6.52 -3.34
CA GLY A 118 -15.61 -5.97 -2.07
C GLY A 118 -14.09 -5.80 -2.01
N VAL A 119 -13.47 -6.27 -0.93
CA VAL A 119 -12.05 -6.09 -0.64
C VAL A 119 -11.35 -7.45 -0.61
N THR A 120 -10.12 -7.51 -1.13
CA THR A 120 -9.24 -8.67 -1.02
C THR A 120 -7.95 -8.27 -0.33
N LEU A 121 -7.68 -8.88 0.81
CA LEU A 121 -6.38 -8.83 1.46
C LEU A 121 -5.46 -9.85 0.79
N TRP A 122 -4.27 -9.43 0.40
CA TRP A 122 -3.31 -10.25 -0.32
C TRP A 122 -1.93 -10.15 0.30
N ASN A 123 -1.38 -11.30 0.69
CA ASN A 123 0.04 -11.40 1.03
C ASN A 123 0.79 -11.97 -0.20
N PRO A 124 1.60 -11.16 -0.90
CA PRO A 124 2.40 -11.62 -2.04
C PRO A 124 3.51 -12.61 -1.65
N SER A 125 4.09 -12.50 -0.47
CA SER A 125 5.19 -13.36 0.02
C SER A 125 4.71 -14.78 0.29
N THR A 126 3.54 -14.93 0.91
CA THR A 126 2.92 -16.25 1.15
C THR A 126 2.02 -16.71 0.01
N ARG A 127 1.72 -15.83 -0.95
CA ARG A 127 0.75 -16.03 -2.04
C ARG A 127 -0.62 -16.46 -1.51
N ARG A 128 -1.01 -15.88 -0.38
CA ARG A 128 -2.29 -16.12 0.30
C ARG A 128 -3.19 -14.90 0.17
N LYS A 129 -4.50 -15.13 0.15
CA LYS A 129 -5.51 -14.07 0.09
C LYS A 129 -6.72 -14.36 0.96
N VAL A 130 -7.37 -13.30 1.42
CA VAL A 130 -8.66 -13.33 2.10
C VAL A 130 -9.59 -12.35 1.41
N ALA A 131 -10.75 -12.83 0.95
CA ALA A 131 -11.80 -11.97 0.41
C ALA A 131 -12.75 -11.56 1.54
N ILE A 132 -13.07 -10.28 1.60
CA ILE A 132 -13.99 -9.66 2.55
C ILE A 132 -15.08 -8.99 1.72
N ARG A 133 -16.31 -9.46 1.89
CA ARG A 133 -17.46 -8.89 1.20
C ARG A 133 -17.70 -7.47 1.71
N ASP A 134 -17.94 -6.56 0.78
CA ASP A 134 -18.37 -5.19 1.12
C ASP A 134 -19.86 -5.24 1.50
N PRO A 135 -20.27 -4.59 2.61
CA PRO A 135 -21.66 -4.58 3.04
C PRO A 135 -22.60 -3.94 2.01
N ARG A 136 -22.15 -3.00 1.17
CA ARG A 136 -22.99 -2.31 0.17
C ARG A 136 -22.21 -1.90 -1.07
N THR A 137 -22.58 -2.46 -2.21
CA THR A 137 -22.27 -1.88 -3.52
C THR A 137 -23.54 -1.19 -4.04
N PHE A 138 -23.75 0.08 -3.70
CA PHE A 138 -24.78 0.87 -4.39
C PHE A 138 -24.30 1.19 -5.81
N ARG A 139 -25.21 1.30 -6.78
CA ARG A 139 -24.84 1.80 -8.12
C ARG A 139 -24.36 3.24 -7.98
N GLY A 140 -23.16 3.53 -8.48
CA GLY A 140 -22.54 4.86 -8.42
C GLY A 140 -21.66 5.12 -7.20
N ASP A 141 -21.58 4.20 -6.23
CA ASP A 141 -20.72 4.38 -5.05
C ASP A 141 -19.24 4.10 -5.40
N SER A 142 -18.38 5.07 -5.10
CA SER A 142 -16.94 4.95 -5.25
C SER A 142 -16.23 5.16 -3.91
N PRO A 143 -16.32 4.17 -2.99
CA PRO A 143 -15.72 4.30 -1.68
C PRO A 143 -14.20 4.43 -1.76
N VAL A 144 -13.65 5.24 -0.85
CA VAL A 144 -12.24 5.22 -0.48
C VAL A 144 -12.05 4.20 0.64
N TYR A 145 -10.92 3.49 0.61
CA TYR A 145 -10.58 2.49 1.62
C TYR A 145 -9.33 2.86 2.38
N GLY A 146 -9.31 2.49 3.64
CA GLY A 146 -8.15 2.49 4.51
C GLY A 146 -7.86 1.09 5.04
N PHE A 147 -6.59 0.74 5.18
CA PHE A 147 -6.18 -0.53 5.77
C PHE A 147 -5.02 -0.36 6.75
N GLY A 148 -5.13 -1.00 7.91
CA GLY A 148 -4.07 -1.03 8.92
C GLY A 148 -4.34 -2.03 10.03
N TYR A 149 -3.43 -2.05 10.99
CA TYR A 149 -3.44 -2.97 12.13
C TYR A 149 -3.79 -2.21 13.41
N ASP A 150 -4.76 -2.72 14.15
CA ASP A 150 -5.10 -2.24 15.49
C ASP A 150 -4.33 -3.08 16.53
N PRO A 151 -3.35 -2.48 17.24
CA PRO A 151 -2.56 -3.19 18.24
C PRO A 151 -3.35 -3.54 19.51
N VAL A 152 -4.46 -2.86 19.82
CA VAL A 152 -5.28 -3.10 21.02
C VAL A 152 -6.03 -4.42 20.88
N ILE A 153 -6.74 -4.62 19.77
CA ILE A 153 -7.47 -5.88 19.50
C ILE A 153 -6.61 -6.93 18.76
N GLN A 154 -5.38 -6.55 18.42
CA GLN A 154 -4.40 -7.36 17.69
C GLN A 154 -4.97 -7.92 16.38
N ASP A 155 -5.71 -7.09 15.63
CA ASP A 155 -6.33 -7.47 14.37
C ASP A 155 -6.23 -6.36 13.33
N TYR A 156 -6.36 -6.74 12.08
CA TYR A 156 -6.46 -5.80 10.99
C TYR A 156 -7.87 -5.19 10.93
N LYS A 157 -7.91 -3.91 10.57
CA LYS A 157 -9.12 -3.19 10.29
C LYS A 157 -9.12 -2.63 8.87
N ILE A 158 -10.31 -2.54 8.29
CA ILE A 158 -10.54 -1.87 7.01
C ILE A 158 -11.51 -0.75 7.26
N LEU A 159 -11.09 0.49 6.97
CA LEU A 159 -11.98 1.64 6.89
C LEU A 159 -12.55 1.72 5.48
N ARG A 160 -13.84 1.98 5.36
CA ARG A 160 -14.53 2.27 4.11
C ARG A 160 -15.24 3.60 4.25
N ILE A 161 -14.86 4.56 3.42
CA ILE A 161 -15.35 5.92 3.39
C ILE A 161 -16.31 6.04 2.18
N SER A 162 -17.61 6.15 2.45
CA SER A 162 -18.61 6.58 1.45
C SER A 162 -19.43 7.69 2.06
N HIS A 163 -18.99 8.94 1.88
CA HIS A 163 -19.62 10.10 2.49
C HIS A 163 -21.14 10.13 2.26
N PRO A 164 -21.93 10.48 3.30
CA PRO A 164 -21.49 10.98 4.62
C PRO A 164 -21.19 9.86 5.63
N THR A 165 -21.00 8.60 5.21
CA THR A 165 -20.90 7.47 6.13
C THR A 165 -19.58 6.71 6.08
N LEU A 166 -19.08 6.39 7.27
CA LEU A 166 -17.91 5.55 7.49
C LEU A 166 -18.30 4.15 7.97
N PHE A 167 -17.54 3.15 7.52
CA PHE A 167 -17.68 1.77 8.00
C PHE A 167 -16.32 1.20 8.35
N VAL A 168 -16.28 0.46 9.45
CA VAL A 168 -15.08 -0.26 9.89
C VAL A 168 -15.36 -1.75 9.84
N CYS A 169 -14.47 -2.49 9.20
CA CYS A 169 -14.44 -3.95 9.24
C CYS A 169 -13.37 -4.40 10.22
N THR A 170 -13.69 -5.37 11.07
CA THR A 170 -12.70 -6.18 11.79
C THR A 170 -12.44 -7.45 10.96
N VAL A 171 -11.18 -7.75 10.67
CA VAL A 171 -10.83 -8.75 9.64
C VAL A 171 -11.04 -10.19 10.13
N LYS A 172 -10.72 -10.52 11.39
CA LYS A 172 -10.95 -11.87 11.95
C LYS A 172 -12.42 -12.26 11.92
N THR A 173 -13.30 -11.35 12.33
CA THR A 173 -14.76 -11.58 12.37
C THR A 173 -15.41 -11.37 11.00
N ARG A 174 -14.75 -10.62 10.09
CA ARG A 174 -15.28 -10.20 8.78
C ARG A 174 -16.60 -9.42 8.91
N THR A 175 -16.77 -8.71 10.01
CA THR A 175 -17.97 -7.94 10.31
C THR A 175 -17.72 -6.46 10.08
N TRP A 176 -18.63 -5.84 9.35
CA TRP A 176 -18.67 -4.40 9.16
C TRP A 176 -19.65 -3.75 10.12
N ARG A 177 -19.32 -2.56 10.59
CA ARG A 177 -20.25 -1.69 11.30
C ARG A 177 -20.10 -0.24 10.88
N LYS A 178 -21.19 0.51 11.03
CA LYS A 178 -21.24 1.94 10.78
C LYS A 178 -20.56 2.69 11.92
N ILE A 179 -19.82 3.74 11.61
CA ILE A 179 -19.34 4.73 12.58
C ILE A 179 -19.75 6.14 12.13
N ALA A 180 -19.68 7.11 13.04
CA ALA A 180 -19.96 8.50 12.73
C ALA A 180 -18.89 9.07 11.79
N SER A 181 -19.31 9.85 10.80
CA SER A 181 -18.41 10.69 10.00
C SER A 181 -18.38 12.09 10.61
N PRO A 182 -17.21 12.74 10.74
CA PRO A 182 -17.15 14.12 11.21
C PRO A 182 -17.77 15.10 10.20
N ASN A 183 -17.71 14.77 8.90
CA ASN A 183 -18.10 15.67 7.81
C ASN A 183 -19.20 15.06 6.93
N GLU A 184 -20.18 15.88 6.56
CA GLU A 184 -21.32 15.48 5.71
C GLU A 184 -21.00 15.57 4.19
N CYS A 185 -20.10 16.46 3.77
CA CYS A 185 -19.79 16.68 2.36
C CYS A 185 -18.29 16.88 2.11
N SER A 186 -17.58 15.79 1.86
CA SER A 186 -16.16 15.84 1.52
C SER A 186 -15.76 14.81 0.48
N ARG A 187 -14.63 15.08 -0.18
CA ARG A 187 -13.96 14.19 -1.13
C ARG A 187 -12.59 13.84 -0.59
N VAL A 188 -12.35 12.56 -0.37
CA VAL A 188 -11.06 12.06 0.10
C VAL A 188 -10.26 11.53 -1.10
N THR A 189 -8.96 11.86 -1.17
CA THR A 189 -8.09 11.29 -2.20
C THR A 189 -7.85 9.80 -1.94
N SER A 190 -7.60 9.01 -2.99
CA SER A 190 -7.54 7.54 -2.89
C SER A 190 -6.25 7.01 -2.25
N TYR A 191 -5.24 7.84 -2.03
CA TYR A 191 -3.93 7.40 -1.55
C TYR A 191 -3.80 7.60 -0.04
N GLN A 192 -3.85 6.49 0.70
CA GLN A 192 -3.63 6.51 2.15
C GLN A 192 -2.13 6.64 2.48
N CYS A 193 -1.82 7.29 3.60
CA CYS A 193 -0.52 7.21 4.27
C CYS A 193 -0.71 6.71 5.71
N LEU A 194 -0.02 5.63 6.09
CA LEU A 194 -0.04 5.13 7.47
C LEU A 194 1.14 5.76 8.22
N PHE A 195 0.85 6.58 9.23
CA PHE A 195 1.84 7.31 10.02
C PHE A 195 1.43 7.30 11.50
N ASN A 196 2.35 6.95 12.40
CA ASN A 196 2.10 6.85 13.85
C ASN A 196 0.82 6.09 14.25
N GLY A 197 0.51 4.99 13.55
CA GLY A 197 -0.66 4.15 13.85
C GLY A 197 -1.99 4.66 13.30
N ALA A 198 -2.03 5.87 12.74
CA ALA A 198 -3.21 6.45 12.12
C ALA A 198 -3.06 6.54 10.60
N LEU A 199 -4.18 6.38 9.91
CA LEU A 199 -4.25 6.65 8.47
C LEU A 199 -4.46 8.12 8.22
N HIS A 200 -3.82 8.62 7.16
CA HIS A 200 -3.86 10.01 6.73
C HIS A 200 -4.25 10.06 5.25
N TRP A 201 -5.13 10.98 4.90
CA TRP A 201 -5.52 11.30 3.53
C TRP A 201 -5.64 12.80 3.34
N VAL A 202 -5.48 13.27 2.11
CA VAL A 202 -5.91 14.62 1.76
C VAL A 202 -7.42 14.58 1.55
N GLU A 203 -8.14 15.41 2.29
CA GLU A 203 -9.59 15.60 2.20
C GLU A 203 -9.88 17.02 1.68
N THR A 204 -10.72 17.10 0.65
CA THR A 204 -11.32 18.35 0.17
C THR A 204 -12.73 18.47 0.72
N HIS A 205 -12.95 19.47 1.55
CA HIS A 205 -14.26 19.84 2.06
C HIS A 205 -14.90 20.88 1.13
N VAL A 206 -16.17 20.66 0.78
CA VAL A 206 -16.92 21.57 -0.08
C VAL A 206 -17.80 22.44 0.81
N ARG A 207 -17.52 23.75 0.85
CA ARG A 207 -18.35 24.72 1.56
C ARG A 207 -19.21 25.49 0.56
N THR A 208 -20.53 25.29 0.66
CA THR A 208 -21.52 26.13 -0.02
C THR A 208 -22.12 27.06 1.03
N LEU A 209 -21.77 28.35 0.99
CA LEU A 209 -22.38 29.34 1.86
C LEU A 209 -23.78 29.65 1.30
N LEU A 210 -24.81 29.57 2.15
CA LEU A 210 -26.23 29.72 1.76
C LEU A 210 -26.55 31.02 1.02
N PHE A 211 -25.68 32.03 1.12
CA PHE A 211 -25.86 33.37 0.53
C PHE A 211 -24.87 33.69 -0.60
N ASP A 212 -23.97 32.77 -0.95
CA ASP A 212 -22.95 33.01 -1.95
C ASP A 212 -23.07 32.04 -3.13
N LYS A 213 -22.97 32.54 -4.37
CA LYS A 213 -23.01 31.70 -5.59
C LYS A 213 -21.70 30.94 -5.81
N TYR A 214 -20.68 31.18 -4.98
CA TYR A 214 -19.36 30.58 -5.10
C TYR A 214 -19.23 29.34 -4.21
N THR A 215 -18.69 28.27 -4.79
CA THR A 215 -18.30 27.05 -4.07
C THR A 215 -16.85 27.18 -3.63
N TYR A 216 -16.61 27.08 -2.32
CA TYR A 216 -15.26 27.09 -1.76
C TYR A 216 -14.79 25.67 -1.45
N TYR A 217 -13.50 25.42 -1.68
CA TYR A 217 -12.85 24.15 -1.42
C TYR A 217 -11.77 24.34 -0.37
N ASP A 218 -11.95 23.74 0.80
CA ASP A 218 -10.93 23.71 1.84
C ASP A 218 -10.22 22.37 1.81
N HIS A 219 -8.89 22.39 1.87
CA HIS A 219 -8.08 21.18 1.88
C HIS A 219 -7.44 20.99 3.24
N HIS A 220 -7.53 19.77 3.77
CA HIS A 220 -6.90 19.38 5.02
C HIS A 220 -6.46 17.92 4.97
N ILE A 221 -5.69 17.48 5.95
CA ILE A 221 -5.39 16.06 6.12
C ILE A 221 -6.43 15.48 7.07
N MET A 222 -7.26 14.56 6.57
CA MET A 222 -8.11 13.73 7.40
C MET A 222 -7.28 12.59 7.99
N THR A 223 -7.46 12.33 9.28
CA THR A 223 -6.82 11.22 9.99
C THR A 223 -7.85 10.24 10.53
N PHE A 224 -7.45 8.98 10.66
CA PHE A 224 -8.24 7.94 11.33
C PHE A 224 -7.34 7.04 12.16
N ASP A 225 -7.53 7.06 13.48
CA ASP A 225 -6.83 6.17 14.40
C ASP A 225 -7.59 4.84 14.53
N PHE A 226 -6.91 3.72 14.29
CA PHE A 226 -7.58 2.42 14.30
C PHE A 226 -7.99 1.94 15.68
N SER A 227 -7.30 2.36 16.74
CA SER A 227 -7.51 1.85 18.10
C SER A 227 -8.71 2.52 18.76
N SER A 228 -8.77 3.85 18.67
CA SER A 228 -9.84 4.72 19.17
C SER A 228 -10.98 4.89 18.19
N GLU A 229 -10.74 4.67 16.90
CA GLU A 229 -11.70 4.86 15.80
C GLU A 229 -12.22 6.29 15.68
N VAL A 230 -11.36 7.24 16.03
CA VAL A 230 -11.65 8.67 15.97
C VAL A 230 -11.04 9.25 14.71
N CYS A 231 -11.83 10.10 14.03
CA CYS A 231 -11.34 10.95 12.96
C CYS A 231 -10.86 12.28 13.51
N SER A 232 -9.76 12.82 12.98
CA SER A 232 -9.28 14.18 13.29
C SER A 232 -8.77 14.87 12.02
N SER A 233 -8.56 16.17 12.07
CA SER A 233 -8.05 16.97 10.96
C SER A 233 -6.71 17.62 11.29
N ILE A 234 -5.81 17.70 10.31
CA ILE A 234 -4.56 18.45 10.39
C ILE A 234 -4.55 19.48 9.25
N GLU A 235 -4.16 20.71 9.55
CA GLU A 235 -4.01 21.78 8.56
C GLU A 235 -2.86 21.47 7.58
N LEU A 236 -3.04 21.87 6.32
CA LEU A 236 -2.03 21.75 5.28
C LEU A 236 -1.12 23.00 5.25
N PRO A 237 0.11 22.90 4.70
CA PRO A 237 0.90 24.09 4.39
C PRO A 237 0.22 24.93 3.31
N GLU A 238 0.38 26.25 3.37
CA GLU A 238 -0.07 27.15 2.32
C GLU A 238 0.89 27.11 1.10
N PRO A 239 0.37 27.08 -0.15
CA PRO A 239 -1.04 27.03 -0.52
C PRO A 239 -1.67 25.63 -0.42
N THR A 240 -2.81 25.51 0.25
CA THR A 240 -3.43 24.21 0.57
C THR A 240 -4.10 23.50 -0.63
N TRP A 241 -4.60 24.25 -1.62
CA TRP A 241 -5.45 23.76 -2.73
C TRP A 241 -4.73 22.94 -3.81
N GLU A 242 -3.41 22.89 -3.77
CA GLU A 242 -2.58 22.17 -4.75
C GLU A 242 -1.83 20.97 -4.14
N THR A 243 -2.17 20.57 -2.90
CA THR A 243 -1.59 19.41 -2.23
C THR A 243 -2.29 18.11 -2.62
N SER A 244 -1.55 17.15 -3.17
CA SER A 244 -2.13 15.93 -3.75
C SER A 244 -1.64 14.60 -3.16
N GLY A 245 -0.45 14.57 -2.54
CA GLY A 245 0.18 13.32 -2.09
C GLY A 245 0.75 13.41 -0.69
N LEU A 246 0.66 12.30 0.05
CA LEU A 246 1.21 12.11 1.39
C LEU A 246 2.31 11.04 1.37
N ALA A 247 3.33 11.23 2.19
CA ALA A 247 4.35 10.23 2.44
C ALA A 247 4.94 10.38 3.85
N VAL A 248 5.91 9.52 4.17
CA VAL A 248 6.77 9.65 5.35
C VAL A 248 8.20 9.88 4.88
N ILE A 249 8.81 10.97 5.35
CA ILE A 249 10.22 11.30 5.08
C ILE A 249 10.93 11.39 6.42
N LYS A 250 12.00 10.61 6.59
CA LYS A 250 12.84 10.57 7.81
C LYS A 250 12.01 10.47 9.10
N GLY A 251 10.96 9.65 9.06
CA GLY A 251 10.04 9.44 10.19
C GLY A 251 9.07 10.58 10.48
N SER A 252 8.93 11.55 9.58
CA SER A 252 8.00 12.68 9.69
C SER A 252 6.95 12.65 8.57
N LEU A 253 5.75 13.14 8.86
CA LEU A 253 4.69 13.27 7.86
C LEU A 253 5.07 14.31 6.80
N ALA A 254 4.93 13.96 5.54
CA ALA A 254 5.27 14.82 4.41
C ALA A 254 4.10 14.94 3.43
N VAL A 255 4.00 16.10 2.79
CA VAL A 255 3.06 16.37 1.70
C VAL A 255 3.77 16.94 0.48
N ILE A 256 3.22 16.67 -0.70
CA ILE A 256 3.64 17.34 -1.94
C ILE A 256 2.56 18.32 -2.40
N SER A 257 2.93 19.58 -2.50
CA SER A 257 2.13 20.69 -3.01
C SER A 257 2.62 21.10 -4.38
N ARG A 258 1.71 21.43 -5.30
CA ARG A 258 2.08 22.16 -6.51
C ARG A 258 2.10 23.66 -6.22
N ILE A 259 2.93 24.38 -6.98
CA ILE A 259 3.01 25.85 -6.91
C ILE A 259 2.24 26.48 -8.09
N SER A 260 2.15 25.80 -9.23
CA SER A 260 1.42 26.30 -10.40
C SER A 260 1.04 25.20 -11.37
N VAL A 261 -0.21 25.20 -11.82
CA VAL A 261 -0.73 24.38 -12.93
C VAL A 261 0.08 24.56 -14.23
N ARG A 262 0.74 25.71 -14.41
CA ARG A 262 1.50 26.02 -15.64
C ARG A 262 2.96 25.58 -15.61
N HIS A 263 3.53 25.35 -14.42
CA HIS A 263 4.98 25.16 -14.27
C HIS A 263 5.39 23.81 -13.66
N ASN A 264 4.47 22.91 -13.31
CA ASN A 264 4.81 21.58 -12.78
C ASN A 264 5.81 21.58 -11.58
N ASP A 265 6.04 22.74 -10.96
CA ASP A 265 6.91 22.89 -9.81
C ASP A 265 6.18 22.35 -8.59
N CYS A 266 6.84 21.43 -7.89
CA CYS A 266 6.30 20.81 -6.70
C CYS A 266 7.18 21.15 -5.50
N THR A 267 6.57 21.45 -4.36
CA THR A 267 7.25 21.61 -3.08
C THR A 267 6.86 20.46 -2.18
N ILE A 268 7.87 19.79 -1.62
CA ILE A 268 7.65 18.80 -0.57
C ILE A 268 7.82 19.50 0.78
N TRP A 269 6.78 19.40 1.59
CA TRP A 269 6.75 19.93 2.94
C TRP A 269 6.82 18.78 3.93
N VAL A 270 7.52 18.99 5.04
CA VAL A 270 7.59 18.05 6.16
C VAL A 270 7.03 18.73 7.41
N ARG A 271 6.15 18.01 8.09
CA ARG A 271 5.59 18.42 9.38
C ARG A 271 6.61 18.14 10.47
N ARG A 272 6.98 19.18 11.21
CA ARG A 272 7.93 19.09 12.32
C ARG A 272 7.23 19.31 13.64
N GLU A 273 7.67 18.57 14.64
CA GLU A 273 7.27 18.71 16.03
C GLU A 273 8.55 18.96 16.82
N TYR A 274 8.63 20.09 17.54
CA TYR A 274 9.70 20.35 18.50
C TYR A 274 9.11 20.25 19.89
N ASN A 275 9.77 19.51 20.78
CA ASN A 275 9.38 19.28 22.17
C ASN A 275 8.84 20.58 22.83
N ASP A 276 7.51 20.72 22.87
CA ASP A 276 6.70 21.83 23.44
C ASP A 276 6.19 22.96 22.51
N THR A 277 6.35 22.88 21.19
CA THR A 277 5.66 23.81 20.25
C THR A 277 4.61 23.11 19.38
N SER A 278 3.59 23.87 18.97
CA SER A 278 2.61 23.42 17.98
C SER A 278 3.31 22.98 16.70
N ALA A 279 2.94 21.81 16.18
CA ALA A 279 3.51 21.27 14.95
C ALA A 279 3.38 22.29 13.79
N PHE A 280 4.44 22.43 12.99
CA PHE A 280 4.45 23.35 11.84
C PHE A 280 4.99 22.68 10.58
N TRP A 281 4.67 23.27 9.43
CA TRP A 281 5.18 22.81 8.14
C TRP A 281 6.43 23.58 7.74
N SER A 282 7.40 22.86 7.19
CA SER A 282 8.62 23.44 6.63
C SER A 282 8.91 22.82 5.27
N VAL A 283 9.47 23.61 4.36
CA VAL A 283 9.91 23.10 3.06
C VAL A 283 11.09 22.16 3.29
N ALA A 284 10.97 20.95 2.75
CA ALA A 284 12.08 20.00 2.67
C ALA A 284 12.78 20.09 1.31
N PHE A 285 12.02 20.05 0.21
CA PHE A 285 12.57 20.01 -1.14
C PHE A 285 11.71 20.83 -2.11
N LYS A 286 12.36 21.41 -3.13
CA LYS A 286 11.70 22.00 -4.29
C LYS A 286 12.05 21.18 -5.52
N LEU A 287 11.05 20.61 -6.16
CA LEU A 287 11.17 19.75 -7.33
C LEU A 287 10.79 20.55 -8.57
N ASN A 288 11.77 20.78 -9.46
CA ASN A 288 11.49 21.26 -10.81
C ASN A 288 11.21 20.03 -11.70
N THR A 289 9.93 19.81 -12.04
CA THR A 289 9.54 18.69 -12.92
C THR A 289 9.23 19.12 -14.36
N VAL A 290 9.46 20.40 -14.70
CA VAL A 290 9.22 20.99 -16.02
C VAL A 290 9.87 20.19 -17.13
N SER A 291 11.14 19.80 -16.95
CA SER A 291 11.94 19.11 -17.95
C SER A 291 11.49 17.68 -18.26
N TYR A 292 10.50 17.12 -17.54
CA TYR A 292 10.18 15.70 -17.62
C TYR A 292 8.68 15.36 -17.77
N GLY A 293 7.85 16.36 -18.06
CA GLY A 293 6.55 16.23 -18.76
C GLY A 293 5.38 15.55 -18.05
N ASN A 294 5.53 15.05 -16.82
CA ASN A 294 4.48 14.29 -16.13
C ASN A 294 4.26 14.75 -14.68
N GLN A 295 3.00 14.76 -14.25
CA GLN A 295 2.55 15.01 -12.88
C GLN A 295 3.05 13.90 -11.92
N VAL A 296 3.51 14.30 -10.74
CA VAL A 296 3.88 13.40 -9.64
C VAL A 296 2.70 13.31 -8.67
N ASP A 297 2.08 12.13 -8.60
CA ASP A 297 0.95 11.88 -7.69
C ASP A 297 1.38 11.19 -6.39
N ARG A 298 2.47 10.42 -6.44
CA ARG A 298 3.03 9.73 -5.28
C ARG A 298 4.53 9.80 -5.27
N PHE A 299 5.08 9.81 -4.07
CA PHE A 299 6.50 9.72 -3.82
C PHE A 299 6.76 8.85 -2.60
N PHE A 300 7.93 8.22 -2.57
CA PHE A 300 8.37 7.36 -1.48
C PHE A 300 9.84 7.67 -1.19
N GLN A 301 10.21 7.80 0.08
CA GLN A 301 11.61 7.88 0.44
C GLN A 301 12.21 6.47 0.50
N LEU A 302 13.35 6.27 -0.15
CA LEU A 302 14.16 5.07 -0.05
C LEU A 302 15.03 5.15 1.20
N THR A 303 14.84 4.21 2.12
CA THR A 303 15.56 4.20 3.41
C THR A 303 17.08 4.07 3.25
N ALA A 304 17.55 3.43 2.18
CA ALA A 304 18.98 3.12 1.99
C ALA A 304 19.80 4.31 1.47
N THR A 305 19.19 5.23 0.73
CA THR A 305 19.89 6.32 0.04
C THR A 305 19.31 7.70 0.36
N ASP A 306 18.21 7.76 1.09
CA ASP A 306 17.37 8.95 1.26
C ASP A 306 16.77 9.52 -0.03
N ASP A 307 16.99 8.88 -1.19
CA ASP A 307 16.41 9.29 -2.48
C ASP A 307 14.88 9.19 -2.46
N LEU A 308 14.25 10.01 -3.30
CA LEU A 308 12.81 10.00 -3.51
C LEU A 308 12.45 9.27 -4.79
N LEU A 309 11.77 8.14 -4.64
CA LEU A 309 11.15 7.44 -5.75
C LEU A 309 9.83 8.12 -6.10
N LEU A 310 9.71 8.59 -7.34
CA LEU A 310 8.54 9.30 -7.84
C LEU A 310 7.74 8.38 -8.77
N ASP A 311 6.42 8.42 -8.63
CA ASP A 311 5.45 7.75 -9.51
C ASP A 311 4.89 8.80 -10.50
N PRO A 312 5.56 9.04 -11.66
CA PRO A 312 5.01 9.88 -12.70
C PRO A 312 3.92 9.11 -13.42
N TYR A 313 2.71 9.65 -13.49
CA TYR A 313 1.55 8.97 -14.08
C TYR A 313 1.86 8.37 -15.47
N GLY A 314 2.06 7.05 -15.51
CA GLY A 314 1.91 6.22 -16.71
C GLY A 314 3.14 5.92 -17.58
N ARG A 315 4.36 6.41 -17.31
CA ARG A 315 5.54 6.11 -18.18
C ARG A 315 6.86 6.08 -17.43
N GLY A 316 7.07 5.01 -16.68
CA GLY A 316 8.34 4.73 -16.01
C GLY A 316 8.38 5.10 -14.54
N ILE A 317 9.53 4.87 -13.93
CA ILE A 317 9.82 5.24 -12.53
C ILE A 317 10.97 6.23 -12.54
N LYS A 318 10.84 7.29 -11.76
CA LYS A 318 11.88 8.31 -11.60
C LYS A 318 12.42 8.30 -10.18
N VAL A 319 13.68 8.68 -10.03
CA VAL A 319 14.36 8.78 -8.74
C VAL A 319 14.98 10.15 -8.65
N TYR A 320 14.64 10.89 -7.60
CA TYR A 320 15.19 12.19 -7.30
C TYR A 320 16.14 12.07 -6.11
N ASN A 321 17.39 12.48 -6.29
CA ASN A 321 18.36 12.58 -5.21
C ASN A 321 18.30 14.00 -4.63
N PRO A 322 17.87 14.18 -3.37
CA PRO A 322 17.70 15.52 -2.82
C PRO A 322 18.99 16.26 -2.48
N GLU A 323 20.12 15.55 -2.34
CA GLU A 323 21.41 16.17 -2.02
C GLU A 323 22.07 16.79 -3.25
N THR A 324 21.96 16.11 -4.39
CA THR A 324 22.53 16.54 -5.68
C THR A 324 21.51 17.28 -6.55
N GLU A 325 20.24 17.27 -6.14
CA GLU A 325 19.08 17.77 -6.90
C GLU A 325 18.91 17.11 -8.28
N VAL A 326 19.47 15.92 -8.47
CA VAL A 326 19.42 15.20 -9.74
C VAL A 326 18.17 14.33 -9.80
N LEU A 327 17.38 14.52 -10.87
CA LEU A 327 16.32 13.60 -11.26
C LEU A 327 16.82 12.62 -12.33
N SER A 328 16.69 11.33 -12.06
CA SER A 328 17.09 10.25 -12.94
C SER A 328 15.92 9.33 -13.31
N GLN A 329 15.99 8.70 -14.47
CA GLN A 329 15.02 7.70 -14.92
C GLN A 329 15.51 6.31 -14.51
N LEU A 330 14.74 5.61 -13.67
CA LEU A 330 15.07 4.26 -13.21
C LEU A 330 14.58 3.18 -14.19
N ALA A 331 13.41 3.39 -14.78
CA ALA A 331 12.80 2.45 -15.71
C ALA A 331 11.92 3.19 -16.70
N ASP A 332 11.95 2.81 -17.97
CA ASP A 332 11.04 3.33 -19.00
C ASP A 332 10.11 2.21 -19.48
N PHE A 333 8.87 2.55 -19.81
CA PHE A 333 7.85 1.59 -20.22
C PHE A 333 7.34 1.91 -21.62
N SER A 334 6.97 0.88 -22.37
CA SER A 334 6.30 1.06 -23.67
C SER A 334 4.98 1.81 -23.49
N ALA A 335 4.47 2.41 -24.57
CA ALA A 335 3.19 3.11 -24.53
C ALA A 335 1.99 2.24 -24.09
N SER A 336 2.13 0.91 -24.15
CA SER A 336 1.12 -0.06 -23.72
C SER A 336 1.30 -0.57 -22.30
N SER A 337 2.40 -0.21 -21.63
CA SER A 337 2.76 -0.70 -20.29
C SER A 337 2.82 0.46 -19.30
N HIS A 338 2.18 0.30 -18.15
CA HIS A 338 2.20 1.30 -17.08
C HIS A 338 2.09 0.65 -15.71
N ILE A 339 2.53 1.39 -14.70
CA ILE A 339 2.36 1.01 -13.31
C ILE A 339 0.97 1.43 -12.85
N VAL A 340 0.25 0.50 -12.24
CA VAL A 340 -1.08 0.74 -11.64
C VAL A 340 -1.01 0.81 -10.10
N GLY A 341 0.15 0.49 -9.52
CA GLY A 341 0.35 0.58 -8.08
C GLY A 341 1.80 0.41 -7.67
N MET A 342 2.22 1.24 -6.71
CA MET A 342 3.55 1.26 -6.09
C MET A 342 3.40 1.25 -4.58
N TYR A 343 4.07 0.31 -3.91
CA TYR A 343 3.95 0.13 -2.47
C TYR A 343 5.27 -0.27 -1.82
N ILE A 344 5.55 0.34 -0.67
CA ILE A 344 6.51 -0.22 0.29
C ILE A 344 5.78 -1.28 1.12
N CYS A 345 6.37 -2.46 1.22
CA CYS A 345 5.89 -3.58 2.02
C CYS A 345 7.07 -4.28 2.68
N VAL A 346 6.80 -5.22 3.57
CA VAL A 346 7.82 -6.13 4.12
C VAL A 346 7.49 -7.54 3.70
N GLU A 347 8.49 -8.42 3.66
CA GLU A 347 8.15 -9.85 3.64
C GLU A 347 7.48 -10.21 4.95
N SER A 348 6.36 -10.94 4.87
CA SER A 348 5.69 -11.41 6.06
C SER A 348 5.06 -12.76 5.83
N LEU A 349 4.85 -13.47 6.94
CA LEU A 349 4.15 -14.74 7.01
C LEU A 349 2.66 -14.57 7.32
N GLU A 350 2.13 -13.35 7.16
CA GLU A 350 0.74 -13.05 7.41
C GLU A 350 -0.22 -13.86 6.52
N LEU A 351 -1.45 -14.01 7.01
CA LEU A 351 -2.54 -14.78 6.37
C LEU A 351 -2.29 -16.28 6.22
N LEU A 352 -1.28 -16.88 6.87
CA LEU A 352 -1.03 -18.31 6.78
C LEU A 352 -2.20 -19.18 7.26
N ASP A 353 -2.85 -18.77 8.35
CA ASP A 353 -3.90 -19.57 9.01
C ASP A 353 -5.31 -19.27 8.49
N MET A 354 -5.47 -18.13 7.82
CA MET A 354 -6.77 -17.58 7.41
C MET A 354 -6.92 -17.39 5.90
N GLY A 355 -5.81 -17.37 5.16
CA GLY A 355 -5.77 -17.10 3.73
C GLY A 355 -5.81 -18.35 2.85
N ASN A 356 -6.57 -18.25 1.76
CA ASN A 356 -6.58 -19.24 0.70
C ASN A 356 -5.42 -19.00 -0.27
N SER A 357 -4.94 -20.06 -0.95
CA SER A 357 -3.92 -19.90 -2.00
C SER A 357 -4.44 -19.05 -3.15
N CYS A 358 -3.60 -18.15 -3.68
CA CYS A 358 -3.91 -17.37 -4.87
C CYS A 358 -3.99 -18.22 -6.15
N TYR A 359 -3.36 -19.40 -6.16
CA TYR A 359 -3.29 -20.29 -7.32
C TYR A 359 -4.01 -21.60 -6.99
N HIS A 360 -5.30 -21.67 -7.30
CA HIS A 360 -6.07 -22.92 -7.33
C HIS A 360 -6.59 -23.13 -8.75
N GLY A 361 -6.14 -24.21 -9.41
CA GLY A 361 -6.50 -24.54 -10.79
C GLY A 361 -5.59 -25.57 -11.48
N LYS A 362 -5.52 -26.80 -10.93
CA LYS A 362 -5.45 -28.12 -11.61
C LYS A 362 -5.22 -29.20 -10.54
N GLN A 363 -6.24 -29.47 -9.73
CA GLN A 363 -6.35 -30.82 -9.20
C GLN A 363 -6.73 -31.69 -10.41
N ILE A 364 -5.77 -32.48 -10.91
CA ILE A 364 -6.09 -33.61 -11.78
C ILE A 364 -7.00 -34.51 -10.94
N ALA A 365 -8.27 -34.58 -11.30
CA ALA A 365 -9.16 -35.60 -10.77
C ALA A 365 -8.48 -36.95 -11.01
N ARG A 366 -8.00 -37.59 -9.93
CA ARG A 366 -7.67 -39.02 -9.97
C ARG A 366 -8.96 -39.73 -10.36
N LYS A 367 -9.09 -40.09 -11.64
CA LYS A 367 -10.09 -41.06 -12.09
C LYS A 367 -9.87 -42.30 -11.24
N LYS A 368 -10.82 -42.60 -10.36
CA LYS A 368 -10.92 -43.94 -9.74
C LYS A 368 -11.04 -44.93 -10.90
N ALA A 369 -10.03 -45.78 -11.07
CA ALA A 369 -10.15 -46.94 -11.92
C ALA A 369 -11.28 -47.81 -11.38
N LYS A 370 -12.31 -48.05 -12.20
CA LYS A 370 -13.26 -49.14 -11.94
C LYS A 370 -12.52 -50.46 -12.18
N PRO A 371 -12.67 -51.49 -11.33
CA PRO A 371 -12.14 -52.80 -11.62
C PRO A 371 -12.92 -53.39 -12.79
N LYS A 372 -12.22 -53.86 -13.82
CA LYS A 372 -12.83 -54.72 -14.84
C LYS A 372 -13.10 -56.07 -14.18
N LYS A 373 -14.35 -56.52 -14.25
CA LYS A 373 -14.71 -57.93 -14.14
C LYS A 373 -14.28 -58.64 -15.42
#